data_AF-A0A6M2A4R8-F1
#
_entry.id   AF-A0A6M2A4R8-F1
#
_cell.length_a   1.000
_cell.length_b   1.000
_cell.length_c   1.000
_cell.angle_alpha   90.00
_cell.angle_beta   90.00
_cell.angle_gamma   90.00
#
_symmetry.space_group_name_H-M   'P 1'
#
loop_
_entity.id
_entity.type
_entity.pdbx_description
1 polymer ?
#
loop_
_entity_poly.entity_id
_entity_poly.type
_entity_poly.pdbx_seq_one_letter_code
_entity_poly.pdbx_strand_id
1 'polypeptide(L)'
;MDDTTPNMAQKMREMIQMKTPIERLKMGCSMYETSRCLIIRSIMEKNPNISKFALRREIFLKFYEKDFAQREREKIIKHLEKSSQ
;
A
#
# COMPACT_ATOMS: atom_id res chain seq x y z
N MET A 1 13.61 5.99 -11.93
CA MET A 1 12.54 6.38 -12.87
C MET A 1 13.27 7.08 -13.98
N ASP A 2 13.93 6.28 -14.81
CA ASP A 2 15.09 6.73 -15.56
C ASP A 2 14.69 7.28 -16.94
N ASP A 3 13.44 7.03 -17.32
CA ASP A 3 12.78 7.55 -18.52
C ASP A 3 12.27 9.00 -18.35
N THR A 4 12.36 9.58 -17.15
CA THR A 4 11.93 10.96 -16.89
C THR A 4 13.15 11.89 -16.88
N THR A 5 13.21 12.80 -17.86
CA THR A 5 14.29 13.80 -17.90
C THR A 5 14.25 14.71 -16.65
N PRO A 6 15.41 15.22 -16.17
CA PRO A 6 15.46 16.08 -14.98
C PRO A 6 14.55 17.32 -15.08
N ASN A 7 14.41 17.89 -16.28
CA ASN A 7 13.52 19.02 -16.55
C ASN A 7 12.04 18.64 -16.34
N MET A 8 11.61 17.50 -16.86
CA MET A 8 10.22 17.04 -16.67
C MET A 8 9.92 16.69 -15.21
N ALA A 9 10.89 16.08 -14.51
CA ALA A 9 10.76 15.83 -13.08
C ALA A 9 10.62 17.15 -12.28
N GLN A 10 11.36 18.19 -12.68
CA GLN A 10 11.26 19.52 -12.08
C GLN A 10 9.90 20.18 -12.33
N LYS A 11 9.42 20.17 -13.58
CA LYS A 11 8.07 20.68 -13.91
C LYS A 11 6.97 19.96 -13.12
N MET A 12 7.09 18.64 -12.96
CA MET A 12 6.15 17.87 -12.15
C MET A 12 6.16 18.32 -10.68
N ARG A 13 7.34 18.55 -10.09
CA ARG A 13 7.45 19.07 -8.72
C ARG A 13 6.82 20.45 -8.58
N GLU A 14 7.07 21.35 -9.52
CA GLU A 14 6.49 22.70 -9.53
C GLU A 14 4.96 22.64 -9.59
N MET A 15 4.38 21.81 -10.48
CA MET A 15 2.94 21.61 -10.55
C MET A 15 2.33 21.07 -9.26
N ILE A 16 3.05 20.22 -8.53
CA ILE A 16 2.61 19.71 -7.21
C ILE A 16 2.69 20.81 -6.15
N GLN A 17 3.73 21.65 -6.17
CA GLN A 17 3.91 22.74 -5.21
C GLN A 17 2.84 23.83 -5.35
N MET A 18 2.32 24.05 -6.56
CA MET A 18 1.22 24.99 -6.83
C MET A 18 -0.13 24.56 -6.22
N LYS A 19 -0.25 23.31 -5.74
CA LYS A 19 -1.46 22.80 -5.11
C LYS A 19 -1.54 23.19 -3.64
N THR A 20 -2.76 23.32 -3.13
CA THR A 20 -3.02 23.54 -1.70
C THR A 20 -2.57 22.33 -0.85
N PRO A 21 -2.29 22.52 0.45
CA PRO A 21 -1.95 21.40 1.34
C PRO A 21 -2.99 20.26 1.34
N ILE A 22 -4.29 20.60 1.29
CA ILE A 22 -5.38 19.63 1.26
C ILE A 22 -5.36 18.83 -0.06
N GLU A 23 -5.12 19.46 -1.19
CA GLU A 23 -5.03 18.77 -2.48
C GLU A 23 -3.83 17.82 -2.51
N ARG A 24 -2.68 18.22 -1.97
CA ARG A 24 -1.51 17.34 -1.84
C ARG A 24 -1.79 16.14 -0.94
N LEU A 25 -2.50 16.35 0.18
CA LEU A 25 -2.92 15.27 1.06
C LEU A 25 -3.85 14.29 0.33
N LYS A 26 -4.87 14.82 -0.39
CA LYS A 26 -5.79 14.00 -1.19
C LYS A 26 -5.05 13.17 -2.22
N MET A 27 -4.08 13.74 -2.93
CA MET A 27 -3.26 13.00 -3.90
C MET A 27 -2.56 11.80 -3.25
N GLY A 28 -1.91 11.99 -2.10
CA GLY A 28 -1.26 10.90 -1.35
C GLY A 28 -2.25 9.83 -0.90
N CYS A 29 -3.38 10.22 -0.32
CA CYS A 29 -4.44 9.30 0.10
C CYS A 29 -5.03 8.52 -1.09
N SER A 30 -5.30 9.19 -2.20
CA SER A 30 -5.81 8.55 -3.43
C SER A 30 -4.82 7.54 -3.99
N MET A 31 -3.52 7.83 -3.95
CA MET A 31 -2.48 6.88 -4.38
C MET A 31 -2.42 5.66 -3.46
N TYR A 32 -2.47 5.85 -2.14
CA TYR A 32 -2.51 4.75 -1.18
C TYR A 32 -3.73 3.86 -1.40
N GLU A 33 -4.93 4.42 -1.47
CA GLU A 33 -6.15 3.64 -1.72
C GLU A 33 -6.09 2.91 -3.07
N THR A 34 -5.57 3.55 -4.12
CA THR A 34 -5.36 2.90 -5.42
C THR A 34 -4.42 1.72 -5.30
N SER A 35 -3.26 1.89 -4.65
CA SER A 35 -2.28 0.83 -4.45
C SER A 35 -2.86 -0.35 -3.66
N ARG A 36 -3.64 -0.05 -2.62
CA ARG A 36 -4.31 -1.04 -1.78
C ARG A 36 -5.36 -1.82 -2.57
N CYS A 37 -6.19 -1.15 -3.37
CA CYS A 37 -7.16 -1.78 -4.26
C CYS A 37 -6.48 -2.73 -5.27
N LEU A 38 -5.40 -2.29 -5.92
CA LEU A 38 -4.66 -3.10 -6.88
C LEU A 38 -4.05 -4.36 -6.22
N ILE A 39 -3.45 -4.20 -5.05
CA ILE A 39 -2.88 -5.32 -4.30
C ILE A 39 -3.95 -6.33 -3.89
N ILE A 40 -5.08 -5.86 -3.34
CA ILE A 40 -6.18 -6.74 -2.93
C ILE A 40 -6.70 -7.55 -4.11
N ARG A 41 -6.98 -6.88 -5.24
CA ARG A 41 -7.45 -7.54 -6.46
C ARG A 41 -6.44 -8.59 -6.96
N SER A 42 -5.16 -8.24 -7.02
CA SER A 42 -4.11 -9.17 -7.44
C SER A 42 -4.00 -10.42 -6.54
N ILE A 43 -4.21 -10.27 -5.23
CA ILE A 43 -4.23 -11.40 -4.30
C ILE A 43 -5.45 -12.29 -4.56
N MET A 44 -6.63 -11.69 -4.68
CA MET A 44 -7.88 -12.42 -4.90
C MET A 44 -7.93 -13.11 -6.27
N GLU A 45 -7.35 -12.51 -7.31
CA GLU A 45 -7.22 -13.14 -8.62
C GLU A 45 -6.35 -14.41 -8.58
N LYS A 46 -5.28 -14.41 -7.79
CA LYS A 46 -4.39 -15.58 -7.62
C LYS A 46 -5.01 -16.67 -6.73
N ASN A 47 -5.85 -16.30 -5.78
CA ASN A 47 -6.57 -17.22 -4.91
C ASN A 47 -8.01 -16.74 -4.67
N PRO A 48 -8.96 -17.12 -5.55
CA PRO A 48 -10.35 -16.67 -5.46
C PRO A 48 -11.07 -17.05 -4.17
N ASN A 49 -10.64 -18.14 -3.52
CA ASN A 49 -11.25 -18.67 -2.30
C ASN A 49 -10.47 -18.28 -1.04
N ILE A 50 -9.63 -17.25 -1.11
CA ILE A 50 -8.82 -16.81 0.02
C ILE A 50 -9.70 -16.42 1.23
N SER A 51 -9.36 -16.94 2.41
CA SER A 51 -10.07 -16.58 3.63
C SER A 51 -9.79 -15.13 4.03
N LYS A 52 -10.69 -14.52 4.80
CA LYS A 52 -10.53 -13.15 5.33
C LYS A 52 -9.21 -12.98 6.10
N PHE A 53 -8.85 -13.97 6.91
CA PHE A 53 -7.57 -13.97 7.64
C PHE A 53 -6.38 -13.99 6.68
N ALA A 54 -6.37 -14.93 5.73
CA ALA A 54 -5.26 -15.08 4.79
C ALA A 54 -5.08 -13.81 3.94
N LEU A 55 -6.18 -13.18 3.50
CA LEU A 55 -6.13 -11.91 2.78
C LEU A 55 -5.50 -10.79 3.62
N ARG A 56 -5.90 -10.64 4.89
CA ARG A 56 -5.32 -9.63 5.80
C ARG A 56 -3.84 -9.88 6.07
N ARG A 57 -3.44 -11.15 6.22
CA ARG A 57 -2.03 -11.53 6.36
C ARG A 57 -1.20 -11.16 5.11
N GLU A 58 -1.69 -11.47 3.92
CA GLU A 58 -1.01 -11.13 2.66
C GLU A 58 -0.88 -9.62 2.45
N ILE A 59 -1.93 -8.85 2.77
CA ILE A 59 -1.88 -7.38 2.73
C ILE A 59 -0.82 -6.87 3.72
N PHE A 60 -0.82 -7.35 4.97
CA PHE A 60 0.16 -6.94 5.97
C PHE A 60 1.59 -7.18 5.49
N LEU A 61 1.89 -8.37 4.96
CA LEU A 61 3.22 -8.70 4.46
C LEU A 61 3.59 -7.81 3.26
N LYS A 62 2.69 -7.59 2.30
CA LYS A 62 3.01 -6.74 1.14
C LYS A 62 3.35 -5.30 1.49
N PHE A 63 2.68 -4.72 2.48
CA PHE A 63 2.88 -3.31 2.83
C PHE A 63 3.93 -3.10 3.91
N TYR A 64 4.04 -4.01 4.88
CA TYR A 64 4.74 -3.75 6.14
C TYR A 64 5.76 -4.83 6.52
N GLU A 65 6.02 -5.83 5.67
CA GLU A 65 6.94 -6.93 6.03
C GLU A 65 8.31 -6.43 6.50
N LYS A 66 8.85 -5.40 5.83
CA LYS A 66 10.19 -4.87 6.09
C LYS A 66 10.24 -3.92 7.29
N ASP A 67 9.09 -3.51 7.81
CA ASP A 67 8.99 -2.53 8.89
C ASP A 67 9.05 -3.20 10.27
N PHE A 68 8.95 -4.53 10.33
CA PHE A 68 8.87 -5.30 11.56
C PHE A 68 9.85 -6.46 11.59
N ALA A 69 10.46 -6.70 12.76
CA ALA A 69 11.27 -7.89 12.95
C ALA A 69 10.40 -9.16 12.87
N GLN A 70 11.00 -10.31 12.55
CA GLN A 70 10.28 -11.60 12.45
C GLN A 70 9.36 -11.87 13.64
N ARG A 71 9.87 -11.67 14.86
CA ARG A 71 9.11 -11.89 16.10
C ARG A 71 7.88 -10.99 16.22
N GLU A 72 7.94 -9.76 15.71
CA GLU A 72 6.83 -8.82 15.74
C GLU A 72 5.79 -9.15 14.68
N ARG A 73 6.24 -9.52 13.48
CA ARG A 73 5.37 -10.01 12.39
C ARG A 73 4.51 -11.19 12.86
N GLU A 74 5.12 -12.16 13.55
CA GLU A 74 4.39 -13.32 14.08
C GLU A 74 3.32 -12.93 15.10
N LYS A 75 3.61 -11.98 15.99
CA LYS A 75 2.63 -11.47 16.96
C LYS A 75 1.46 -10.80 16.26
N ILE A 76 1.74 -9.96 15.26
CA ILE A 76 0.72 -9.25 14.49
C ILE A 76 -0.15 -10.25 13.72
N ILE A 77 0.45 -11.22 13.04
CA ILE A 77 -0.28 -12.25 12.30
C ILE A 77 -1.21 -13.06 13.22
N LYS A 78 -0.74 -13.46 14.41
CA LYS A 78 -1.58 -14.14 15.41
C LYS A 78 -2.77 -13.28 15.86
N HIS A 79 -2.58 -11.97 15.97
CA HIS A 79 -3.68 -11.05 16.30
C HIS A 79 -4.68 -10.89 15.14
N LEU A 80 -4.19 -10.85 13.89
CA LEU A 80 -5.04 -10.81 12.70
C LEU A 80 -5.90 -12.07 12.57
N GLU A 81 -5.40 -13.24 12.99
CA GLU A 81 -6.15 -14.50 13.01
C GLU A 81 -7.34 -14.43 13.94
N LYS A 82 -7.11 -14.05 15.20
CA LYS A 82 -8.14 -13.93 16.23
C LYS A 82 -9.23 -12.91 15.90
N SER A 83 -8.86 -11.82 15.22
CA SER A 83 -9.82 -10.77 14.83
C SER A 83 -10.56 -11.06 13.52
N SER A 84 -10.28 -12.20 12.88
CA SER A 84 -10.89 -12.61 11.61
C SER A 84 -11.73 -13.88 11.72
N GLN A 85 -11.81 -14.46 12.92
CA GLN A 85 -12.85 -15.40 13.35
C GLN A 85 -14.18 -14.65 13.52
#